data_AF-A0A9E3QZ22-F1
#
_entry.id   AF-A0A9E3QZ22-F1
#
_cell.length_a   1.000
_cell.length_b   1.000
_cell.length_c   1.000
_cell.angle_alpha   90.00
_cell.angle_beta   90.00
_cell.angle_gamma   90.00
#
_symmetry.space_group_name_H-M   'P 1'
#
loop_
_entity.id
_entity.type
_entity.pdbx_description
1 polymer ?
#
loop_
_entity_poly.entity_id
_entity_poly.type
_entity_poly.pdbx_seq_one_letter_code
_entity_poly.pdbx_strand_id
1 'polypeptide(L)'
;MTLGRLGKASLVVGGYVAAALVAVGVVALYVVATDGPDRQASQGMYAFGDLSLFLMVFAAGALLPTAAALYFLRRSTPFWLSLAALSVAVALTGVPGLLGLLSVRGGHDASGWIALSFLRLMGAPLLLPMHGLAALLAPGPRLRRVFLGASGLELLCCLALAGHLALAR
;
A
#
# COMPACT_ATOMS: atom_id res chain seq x y z
N MET A 1 -6.14 31.70 -11.06
CA MET A 1 -4.96 31.21 -11.80
C MET A 1 -5.15 29.73 -12.11
N THR A 2 -5.41 29.37 -13.37
CA THR A 2 -5.42 27.97 -13.81
C THR A 2 -3.98 27.51 -14.04
N LEU A 3 -3.46 26.59 -13.22
CA LEU A 3 -2.13 26.01 -13.47
C LEU A 3 -2.12 25.32 -14.83
N GLY A 4 -1.11 25.63 -15.66
CA GLY A 4 -0.83 24.89 -16.88
C GLY A 4 -0.54 23.40 -16.61
N ARG A 5 -0.56 22.56 -17.65
CA ARG A 5 -0.31 21.11 -17.51
C ARG A 5 1.03 20.82 -16.81
N LEU A 6 2.06 21.58 -17.13
CA LEU A 6 3.39 21.50 -16.51
C LEU A 6 3.35 21.89 -15.03
N GLY A 7 2.58 22.93 -14.67
CA GLY A 7 2.40 23.33 -13.27
C GLY A 7 1.78 22.21 -12.43
N LYS A 8 0.71 21.59 -12.94
CA LYS A 8 0.05 20.45 -12.27
C LYS A 8 1.00 19.27 -12.10
N ALA A 9 1.77 18.94 -13.13
CA ALA A 9 2.78 17.89 -13.06
C ALA A 9 3.86 18.22 -12.03
N SER A 10 4.40 19.45 -12.04
CA SER A 10 5.43 19.88 -11.10
C SER A 10 4.96 19.85 -9.64
N LEU A 11 3.69 20.18 -9.38
CA LEU A 11 3.10 20.12 -8.05
C LEU A 11 3.03 18.68 -7.54
N VAL A 12 2.57 17.75 -8.39
CA VAL A 12 2.48 16.33 -8.05
C VAL A 12 3.87 15.74 -7.82
N VAL A 13 4.80 15.98 -8.75
CA VAL A 13 6.19 15.50 -8.65
C VAL A 13 6.86 16.08 -7.41
N GLY A 14 6.71 17.39 -7.15
CA GLY A 14 7.24 18.03 -5.96
C GLY A 14 6.69 17.43 -4.67
N GLY A 15 5.40 17.08 -4.63
CA GLY A 15 4.80 16.38 -3.49
C GLY A 15 5.38 14.98 -3.27
N TYR A 16 5.62 14.21 -4.33
CA TYR A 16 6.30 12.90 -4.19
C TYR A 16 7.75 13.04 -3.71
N VAL A 17 8.49 14.02 -4.22
CA VAL A 17 9.85 14.31 -3.77
C VAL A 17 9.85 14.70 -2.29
N ALA A 18 8.94 15.57 -1.86
CA ALA A 18 8.80 15.94 -0.45
C ALA A 18 8.47 14.73 0.44
N ALA A 19 7.53 13.87 0.01
CA ALA A 19 7.20 12.64 0.75
C ALA A 19 8.40 11.69 0.86
N ALA A 20 9.21 11.56 -0.20
CA ALA A 20 10.43 10.76 -0.18
C ALA A 20 11.47 11.33 0.79
N LEU A 21 11.68 12.65 0.79
CA LEU A 21 12.61 13.30 1.72
C LEU A 21 12.19 13.11 3.19
N VAL A 22 10.89 13.22 3.49
CA VAL A 22 10.37 12.93 4.83
C VAL A 22 10.62 11.48 5.22
N ALA A 23 10.36 10.53 4.32
CA ALA A 23 10.61 9.11 4.59
C ALA A 23 12.10 8.81 4.84
N VAL A 24 13.00 9.40 4.04
CA VAL A 24 14.45 9.31 4.28
C VAL A 24 14.80 9.86 5.66
N GLY A 25 14.26 11.04 6.01
CA GLY A 25 14.52 11.67 7.31
C GLY A 25 14.06 10.80 8.49
N VAL A 26 12.87 10.21 8.41
CA VAL A 26 12.35 9.32 9.47
C VAL A 26 13.22 8.08 9.63
N VAL A 27 13.62 7.44 8.53
CA VAL A 27 14.49 6.26 8.59
C VAL A 27 15.87 6.63 9.12
N ALA A 28 16.46 7.75 8.70
CA ALA A 28 17.74 8.21 9.22
C ALA A 28 17.69 8.43 10.75
N LEU A 29 16.63 9.07 11.25
CA LEU A 29 16.43 9.24 12.70
C LEU A 29 16.25 7.90 13.43
N TYR A 30 15.49 6.97 12.84
CA TYR A 30 15.31 5.63 13.40
C TYR A 30 16.62 4.86 13.49
N VAL A 31 17.43 4.88 12.42
CA VAL A 31 18.75 4.24 12.39
C VAL A 31 19.64 4.80 13.48
N VAL A 32 19.77 6.13 13.57
CA VAL A 32 20.59 6.79 14.62
C VAL A 32 20.10 6.43 16.02
N ALA A 33 18.78 6.36 16.24
CA ALA A 33 18.20 6.04 17.54
C ALA A 33 18.36 4.56 17.95
N THR A 34 18.66 3.67 17.00
CA THR A 34 18.77 2.22 17.24
C THR A 34 20.16 1.66 16.89
N ASP A 35 21.15 2.53 16.74
CA ASP A 35 22.51 2.13 16.42
C ASP A 35 23.17 1.49 17.65
N GLY A 36 23.55 0.22 17.52
CA GLY A 36 24.04 -0.58 18.64
C GLY A 36 24.54 -1.97 18.23
N PRO A 37 25.15 -2.74 19.15
CA PRO A 37 25.75 -4.05 18.87
C PRO A 37 24.78 -5.05 18.24
N ASP A 38 23.52 -5.03 18.67
CA ASP A 38 22.47 -5.91 18.16
C ASP A 38 22.14 -5.64 16.69
N ARG A 39 22.20 -4.38 16.28
CA ARG A 39 21.98 -3.96 14.88
C ARG A 39 23.09 -4.43 13.97
N GLN A 40 24.33 -4.44 14.46
CA GLN A 40 25.51 -4.96 13.73
C GLN A 40 25.52 -6.48 13.63
N ALA A 41 24.98 -7.18 14.63
CA ALA A 41 24.85 -8.64 14.60
C ALA A 41 23.73 -9.11 13.65
N SER A 42 22.69 -8.30 13.45
CA SER A 42 21.49 -8.66 12.65
C SER A 42 21.21 -7.71 11.49
N GLN A 43 22.24 -7.28 10.76
CA GLN A 43 22.15 -6.23 9.74
C GLN A 43 21.08 -6.49 8.67
N GLY A 44 20.91 -7.74 8.23
CA GLY A 44 19.91 -8.10 7.23
C GLY A 44 18.46 -7.86 7.70
N MET A 45 18.16 -8.18 8.97
CA MET A 45 16.83 -7.98 9.53
C MET A 45 16.50 -6.49 9.67
N TYR A 46 17.48 -5.69 10.12
CA TYR A 46 17.31 -4.25 10.25
C TYR A 46 17.19 -3.56 8.89
N ALA A 47 17.96 -3.97 7.88
CA ALA A 47 17.84 -3.41 6.53
C ALA A 47 16.45 -3.63 5.92
N PHE A 48 15.85 -4.82 6.14
CA PHE A 48 14.47 -5.07 5.73
C PHE A 48 13.45 -4.22 6.50
N GLY A 49 13.69 -4.02 7.81
CA GLY A 49 12.89 -3.14 8.65
C GLY A 49 12.94 -1.67 8.21
N ASP A 50 14.14 -1.17 7.88
CA ASP A 50 14.35 0.19 7.39
C ASP A 50 13.64 0.43 6.07
N LEU A 51 13.75 -0.52 5.13
CA LEU A 51 13.04 -0.45 3.85
C LEU A 51 11.51 -0.46 4.06
N SER A 52 11.02 -1.30 4.97
CA SER A 52 9.60 -1.38 5.28
C SER A 52 9.08 -0.09 5.93
N LEU A 53 9.86 0.50 6.85
CA LEU A 53 9.57 1.80 7.47
C LEU A 53 9.58 2.92 6.43
N PHE A 54 10.58 2.95 5.55
CA PHE A 54 10.65 3.88 4.43
C PHE A 54 9.38 3.82 3.58
N LEU A 55 9.00 2.62 3.13
CA LEU A 55 7.84 2.41 2.28
C LEU A 55 6.54 2.83 2.96
N MET A 56 6.38 2.54 4.26
CA MET A 56 5.21 2.94 5.03
C MET A 56 5.08 4.46 5.14
N VAL A 57 6.16 5.15 5.53
CA VAL A 57 6.17 6.62 5.68
C VAL A 57 6.00 7.30 4.32
N PHE A 58 6.71 6.80 3.29
CA PHE A 58 6.59 7.32 1.94
C PHE A 58 5.17 7.14 1.40
N ALA A 59 4.58 5.95 1.53
CA ALA A 59 3.23 5.68 1.05
C ALA A 59 2.19 6.57 1.76
N ALA A 60 2.32 6.77 3.07
CA ALA A 60 1.47 7.69 3.82
C ALA A 60 1.61 9.15 3.33
N GLY A 61 2.84 9.64 3.17
CA GLY A 61 3.10 10.99 2.63
C GLY A 61 2.65 11.14 1.17
N ALA A 62 2.74 10.07 0.39
CA ALA A 62 2.37 10.02 -1.02
C ALA A 62 0.85 10.06 -1.25
N LEU A 63 0.01 9.89 -0.22
CA LEU A 63 -1.45 9.97 -0.36
C LEU A 63 -1.90 11.34 -0.89
N LEU A 64 -1.29 12.43 -0.41
CA LEU A 64 -1.61 13.79 -0.83
C LEU A 64 -1.28 14.06 -2.31
N PRO A 65 -0.03 13.84 -2.80
CA PRO A 65 0.27 14.02 -4.22
C PRO A 65 -0.53 13.06 -5.11
N THR A 66 -0.82 11.85 -4.63
CA THR A 66 -1.68 10.90 -5.34
C THR A 66 -3.12 11.43 -5.47
N ALA A 67 -3.70 11.98 -4.41
CA ALA A 67 -5.03 12.58 -4.45
C ALA A 67 -5.08 13.78 -5.42
N ALA A 68 -4.05 14.63 -5.41
CA ALA A 68 -3.92 15.73 -6.36
C ALA A 68 -3.82 15.24 -7.81
N ALA A 69 -3.02 14.20 -8.06
CA ALA A 69 -2.89 13.58 -9.38
C ALA A 69 -4.23 13.01 -9.87
N LEU A 70 -4.91 12.23 -9.04
CA LEU A 70 -6.22 11.65 -9.36
C LEU A 70 -7.27 12.74 -9.64
N TYR A 71 -7.25 13.83 -8.88
CA TYR A 71 -8.14 14.97 -9.13
C TYR A 71 -7.88 15.61 -10.50
N PHE A 72 -6.62 15.79 -10.90
CA PHE A 72 -6.28 16.33 -12.22
C PHE A 72 -6.63 15.38 -13.38
N LEU A 73 -6.54 14.07 -13.16
CA LEU A 73 -6.89 13.03 -14.13
C LEU A 73 -8.38 12.63 -14.11
N ARG A 74 -9.22 13.34 -13.33
CA ARG A 74 -10.65 13.00 -13.21
C ARG A 74 -11.39 12.98 -14.56
N ARG A 75 -10.94 13.75 -15.55
CA ARG A 75 -11.60 13.87 -16.87
C ARG A 75 -11.18 12.79 -17.87
N SER A 76 -10.14 12.00 -17.59
CA SER A 76 -9.65 10.95 -18.50
C SER A 76 -10.27 9.59 -18.17
N THR A 77 -11.37 9.24 -18.83
CA THR A 77 -12.04 7.92 -18.71
C THR A 77 -11.12 6.70 -18.87
N PRO A 78 -10.22 6.62 -19.88
CA PRO A 78 -9.38 5.43 -20.06
C PRO A 78 -8.44 5.19 -18.87
N PHE A 79 -7.92 6.27 -18.26
CA PHE A 79 -7.10 6.18 -17.06
C PHE A 79 -7.85 5.50 -15.89
N TRP A 80 -9.11 5.90 -15.65
CA TRP A 80 -9.90 5.32 -14.57
C TRP A 80 -10.27 3.85 -14.82
N LEU A 81 -10.43 3.45 -16.08
CA LEU A 81 -10.66 2.05 -16.44
C LEU A 81 -9.41 1.20 -16.20
N SER A 82 -8.24 1.66 -16.66
CA SER A 82 -6.96 0.99 -16.40
C SER A 82 -6.69 0.89 -14.90
N LEU A 83 -6.93 1.97 -14.15
CA LEU A 83 -6.75 1.99 -12.70
C LEU A 83 -7.71 1.03 -11.99
N ALA A 84 -8.98 0.95 -12.42
CA ALA A 84 -9.95 0.00 -11.88
C ALA A 84 -9.58 -1.45 -12.18
N ALA A 85 -9.13 -1.75 -13.41
CA ALA A 85 -8.67 -3.08 -13.78
C ALA A 85 -7.43 -3.50 -12.98
N LEU A 86 -6.46 -2.59 -12.82
CA LEU A 86 -5.28 -2.81 -11.99
C LEU A 86 -5.65 -3.04 -10.52
N SER A 87 -6.55 -2.22 -9.98
CA SER A 87 -7.06 -2.36 -8.62
C SER A 87 -7.69 -3.73 -8.39
N VAL A 88 -8.53 -4.20 -9.33
CA VAL A 88 -9.13 -5.53 -9.23
C VAL A 88 -8.07 -6.63 -9.33
N ALA A 89 -7.12 -6.52 -10.27
CA ALA A 89 -6.05 -7.51 -10.40
C ALA A 89 -5.21 -7.61 -9.11
N VAL A 90 -4.82 -6.47 -8.54
CA VAL A 90 -4.09 -6.39 -7.27
C VAL A 90 -4.94 -6.95 -6.13
N ALA A 91 -6.21 -6.57 -6.03
CA ALA A 91 -7.11 -7.10 -5.01
C ALA A 91 -7.31 -8.62 -5.16
N LEU A 92 -7.33 -9.17 -6.38
CA LEU A 92 -7.49 -10.61 -6.62
C LEU A 92 -6.28 -11.44 -6.22
N THR A 93 -5.08 -10.85 -6.22
CA THR A 93 -3.94 -11.51 -5.54
C THR A 93 -4.26 -11.74 -4.04
N GLY A 94 -5.32 -11.10 -3.53
CA GLY A 94 -6.01 -11.15 -2.22
C GLY A 94 -6.20 -12.53 -1.68
N VAL A 95 -6.92 -13.20 -2.56
CA VAL A 95 -7.64 -14.42 -2.36
C VAL A 95 -6.69 -15.54 -1.94
N PRO A 96 -5.56 -15.80 -2.62
CA PRO A 96 -4.68 -16.87 -2.18
C PRO A 96 -4.04 -16.66 -0.81
N GLY A 97 -3.77 -15.41 -0.38
CA GLY A 97 -3.27 -15.15 0.98
C GLY A 97 -4.33 -15.46 2.04
N LEU A 98 -5.58 -15.07 1.78
CA LEU A 98 -6.72 -15.39 2.64
C LEU A 98 -6.99 -16.91 2.69
N LEU A 99 -6.93 -17.58 1.53
CA LEU A 99 -7.10 -19.03 1.43
C LEU A 99 -5.97 -19.77 2.15
N GLY A 100 -4.71 -19.33 2.01
CA GLY A 100 -3.58 -19.90 2.75
C GLY A 100 -3.77 -19.82 4.26
N LEU A 101 -4.24 -18.68 4.78
CA LEU A 101 -4.59 -18.49 6.19
C LEU A 101 -5.68 -19.47 6.68
N LEU A 102 -6.66 -19.77 5.83
CA LEU A 102 -7.70 -20.76 6.13
C LEU A 102 -7.17 -22.21 6.01
N SER A 103 -6.26 -22.47 5.07
CA SER A 103 -5.64 -23.78 4.81
C SER A 103 -4.60 -24.18 5.84
N VAL A 104 -3.92 -23.24 6.51
CA VAL A 104 -3.00 -23.54 7.63
C VAL A 104 -3.74 -24.24 8.79
N ARG A 105 -5.04 -23.99 8.97
CA ARG A 105 -5.87 -24.77 9.91
C ARG A 105 -6.13 -26.21 9.45
N GLY A 106 -5.84 -26.54 8.20
CA GLY A 106 -6.09 -27.85 7.55
C GLY A 106 -4.84 -28.64 7.14
N GLY A 107 -3.63 -28.24 7.58
CA GLY A 107 -2.44 -29.08 7.55
C GLY A 107 -1.79 -29.37 6.18
N HIS A 108 -1.90 -28.49 5.19
CA HIS A 108 -1.26 -28.68 3.87
C HIS A 108 -0.10 -27.70 3.64
N ASP A 109 1.07 -28.23 3.26
CA ASP A 109 2.30 -27.49 2.98
C ASP A 109 2.18 -26.64 1.71
N ALA A 110 2.19 -25.31 1.89
CA ALA A 110 1.96 -24.33 0.83
C ALA A 110 3.17 -23.39 0.65
N SER A 111 4.37 -23.93 0.43
CA SER A 111 5.62 -23.13 0.50
C SER A 111 5.70 -21.97 -0.50
N GLY A 112 5.18 -22.14 -1.73
CA GLY A 112 5.13 -21.07 -2.74
C GLY A 112 4.13 -19.95 -2.43
N TRP A 113 3.08 -20.24 -1.65
CA TRP A 113 2.05 -19.26 -1.27
C TRP A 113 2.48 -18.38 -0.10
N ILE A 114 3.48 -18.80 0.68
CA ILE A 114 3.96 -18.06 1.86
C ILE A 114 4.64 -16.74 1.46
N ALA A 115 5.49 -16.74 0.43
CA ALA A 115 6.18 -15.54 -0.03
C ALA A 115 5.20 -14.48 -0.58
N LEU A 116 4.21 -14.93 -1.37
CA LEU A 116 3.13 -14.06 -1.86
C LEU A 116 2.24 -13.54 -0.73
N SER A 117 1.98 -14.37 0.28
CA SER A 117 1.21 -13.96 1.46
C SER A 117 1.97 -12.90 2.27
N PHE A 118 3.27 -13.07 2.48
CA PHE A 118 4.09 -12.09 3.20
C PHE A 118 4.11 -10.72 2.54
N LEU A 119 4.35 -10.67 1.22
CA LEU A 119 4.34 -9.42 0.47
C LEU A 119 2.99 -8.69 0.56
N ARG A 120 1.90 -9.47 0.65
CA ARG A 120 0.53 -8.95 0.75
C ARG A 120 0.13 -8.57 2.16
N LEU A 121 0.65 -9.25 3.17
CA LEU A 121 0.50 -8.86 4.57
C LEU A 121 1.11 -7.47 4.83
N MET A 122 2.22 -7.17 4.16
CA MET A 122 2.84 -5.84 4.20
C MET A 122 2.12 -4.83 3.28
N GLY A 123 1.65 -5.26 2.11
CA GLY A 123 1.00 -4.39 1.12
C GLY A 123 -0.45 -4.02 1.43
N ALA A 124 -1.25 -4.93 2.00
CA ALA A 124 -2.68 -4.74 2.27
C ALA A 124 -3.01 -3.45 3.07
N PRO A 125 -2.32 -3.13 4.19
CA PRO A 125 -2.59 -1.91 4.93
C PRO A 125 -2.27 -0.64 4.13
N LEU A 126 -1.36 -0.72 3.16
CA LEU A 126 -1.03 0.39 2.25
C LEU A 126 -2.01 0.52 1.09
N LEU A 127 -2.49 -0.61 0.58
CA LEU A 127 -3.42 -0.66 -0.54
C LEU A 127 -4.82 -0.18 -0.14
N LEU A 128 -5.26 -0.45 1.09
CA LEU A 128 -6.56 -0.04 1.60
C LEU A 128 -6.84 1.47 1.47
N PRO A 129 -5.99 2.38 2.00
CA PRO A 129 -6.22 3.82 1.84
C PRO A 129 -6.10 4.29 0.40
N MET A 130 -5.25 3.67 -0.44
CA MET A 130 -5.14 4.02 -1.85
C MET A 130 -6.43 3.70 -2.63
N HIS A 131 -7.01 2.51 -2.41
CA HIS A 131 -8.30 2.14 -2.99
C HIS A 131 -9.43 3.03 -2.47
N GLY A 132 -9.43 3.37 -1.18
CA GLY A 132 -10.37 4.31 -0.59
C GLY A 132 -10.30 5.70 -1.25
N LEU A 133 -9.10 6.25 -1.42
CA LEU A 133 -8.90 7.53 -2.11
C LEU A 133 -9.36 7.48 -3.58
N ALA A 134 -9.05 6.39 -4.29
CA ALA A 134 -9.53 6.19 -5.65
C ALA A 134 -11.06 6.11 -5.71
N ALA A 135 -11.71 5.46 -4.73
CA ALA A 135 -13.16 5.42 -4.62
C ALA A 135 -13.77 6.81 -4.36
N LEU A 136 -13.16 7.63 -3.49
CA LEU A 136 -13.66 8.98 -3.20
C LEU A 136 -13.58 9.90 -4.43
N LEU A 137 -12.47 9.81 -5.17
CA LEU A 137 -12.17 10.70 -6.29
C LEU A 137 -12.71 10.20 -7.64
N ALA A 138 -13.15 8.95 -7.74
CA ALA A 138 -13.65 8.38 -8.98
C ALA A 138 -14.85 9.18 -9.54
N PRO A 139 -14.87 9.42 -10.88
CA PRO A 139 -15.83 10.32 -11.51
C PRO A 139 -17.26 9.76 -11.59
N GLY A 140 -17.44 8.44 -11.50
CA GLY A 140 -18.76 7.81 -11.68
C GLY A 140 -19.05 6.67 -10.68
N PRO A 141 -20.34 6.39 -10.40
CA PRO A 141 -20.76 5.47 -9.33
C PRO A 141 -20.37 4.01 -9.58
N ARG A 142 -20.19 3.60 -10.85
CA ARG A 142 -19.72 2.24 -11.19
C ARG A 142 -18.27 2.03 -10.78
N LEU A 143 -17.39 2.96 -11.13
CA LEU A 143 -15.97 2.92 -10.75
C LEU A 143 -15.79 3.02 -9.24
N ARG A 144 -16.59 3.87 -8.58
CA ARG A 144 -16.62 3.96 -7.11
C ARG A 144 -16.89 2.60 -6.46
N ARG A 145 -17.90 1.87 -6.95
CA ARG A 145 -18.21 0.53 -6.44
C ARG A 145 -17.09 -0.48 -6.66
N VAL A 146 -16.38 -0.41 -7.79
CA VAL A 146 -15.22 -1.29 -8.04
C VAL A 146 -14.11 -1.04 -7.03
N PHE A 147 -13.72 0.22 -6.83
CA PHE A 147 -12.69 0.57 -5.85
C PHE A 147 -13.12 0.28 -4.40
N LEU A 148 -14.40 0.46 -4.06
CA LEU A 148 -14.94 0.05 -2.75
C LEU A 148 -14.90 -1.46 -2.58
N GLY A 149 -15.21 -2.24 -3.62
CA GLY A 149 -15.10 -3.70 -3.59
C GLY A 149 -13.65 -4.15 -3.35
N ALA A 150 -12.69 -3.56 -4.08
CA ALA A 150 -11.28 -3.81 -3.87
C ALA A 150 -10.82 -3.41 -2.45
N SER A 151 -11.23 -2.24 -1.97
CA SER A 151 -10.94 -1.77 -0.61
C SER A 151 -11.55 -2.67 0.46
N GLY A 152 -12.75 -3.20 0.23
CA GLY A 152 -13.42 -4.14 1.13
C GLY A 152 -12.68 -5.48 1.19
N LEU A 153 -12.18 -5.97 0.05
CA LEU A 153 -11.38 -7.19 0.02
C LEU A 153 -10.05 -7.03 0.77
N GLU A 154 -9.37 -5.89 0.61
CA GLU A 154 -8.17 -5.58 1.39
C GLU A 154 -8.47 -5.46 2.90
N LEU A 155 -9.60 -4.85 3.27
CA LEU A 155 -10.04 -4.76 4.67
C LEU A 155 -10.25 -6.15 5.27
N LEU A 156 -10.91 -7.06 4.54
CA LEU A 156 -11.12 -8.44 4.98
C LEU A 156 -9.79 -9.15 5.19
N CYS A 157 -8.80 -8.94 4.32
CA CYS A 157 -7.46 -9.50 4.49
C CYS A 157 -6.77 -8.95 5.74
N CYS A 158 -6.84 -7.64 5.99
CA CYS A 158 -6.28 -7.02 7.19
C CYS A 158 -6.95 -7.54 8.48
N LEU A 159 -8.28 -7.66 8.48
CA LEU A 159 -9.03 -8.18 9.64
C LEU A 159 -8.74 -9.66 9.90
N ALA A 160 -8.66 -10.48 8.85
CA ALA A 160 -8.32 -11.90 8.97
C ALA A 160 -6.91 -12.10 9.57
N LEU A 161 -5.95 -11.28 9.14
CA LEU A 161 -4.61 -11.26 9.73
C LEU A 161 -4.64 -10.85 11.20
N ALA A 162 -5.30 -9.73 11.51
CA ALA A 162 -5.37 -9.23 12.88
C ALA A 162 -6.02 -10.27 13.83
N GLY A 163 -7.08 -10.94 13.37
CA GLY A 163 -7.72 -12.04 14.08
C GLY A 163 -6.79 -13.23 14.29
N HIS A 164 -6.01 -13.62 13.28
CA HIS A 164 -5.02 -14.70 13.43
C HIS A 164 -3.93 -14.34 14.45
N LEU A 165 -3.41 -13.11 14.43
CA LEU A 165 -2.39 -12.66 15.39
C LEU A 165 -2.94 -12.55 16.82
N ALA A 166 -4.20 -12.16 16.98
CA ALA A 166 -4.84 -12.07 18.30
C ALA A 166 -5.09 -13.45 18.93
N LEU A 167 -5.36 -14.48 18.12
CA LEU A 167 -5.58 -15.86 18.57
C LEU A 167 -4.28 -16.65 18.80
N ALA A 168 -3.15 -16.17 18.26
CA ALA A 168 -1.84 -16.80 18.42
C ALA A 168 -1.04 -16.28 19.62
N ARG A 169 -1.61 -15.35 20.40
CA ARG A 169 -1.07 -14.85 21.67
C ARG A 169 -1.72 -15.58 22.84
#